data_AF-A0A9P5KRX9-F1
#
_entry.id   AF-A0A9P5KRX9-F1
#
_cell.length_a   1.000
_cell.length_b   1.000
_cell.length_c   1.000
_cell.angle_alpha   90.00
_cell.angle_beta   90.00
_cell.angle_gamma   90.00
#
_symmetry.space_group_name_H-M   'P 1'
#
loop_
_entity.id
_entity.type
_entity.pdbx_description
1 polymer ?
#
loop_
_entity_poly.entity_id
_entity_poly.type
_entity_poly.pdbx_seq_one_letter_code
_entity_poly.pdbx_strand_id
1 'polypeptide(L)'
;MTATDPTKEEKAPASNEEKAPASNEEKPALSGSKKTAGKNETAGSPIGYFLNNFVLPNPDRTQLYIKKLQASNRILGSYGTNDSNLAFVGYGLLFLSESLKHLSGALSAGGKATNLLARAPPLLRENPLLARVLAAPQGLIAPTRALSNLISDIRIFNRMWGLVPLSVWAVDVWAQPPEDPVVRRIVYTQVVANLLYQPLENVAYLAMHGVLPVSGSNQTKLWIYSCYLWALHVVLDLWRLYRERVLIQRKNKLAGEKGEKEKLDFSWYQYLVINLSYLPLTVHWSLEKGCLNDWTVGLLGATAAAASIYPRWKNLLKQ
;
A
#
# COMPACT_ATOMS: atom_id res chain seq x y z
N MET A 1 -45.73 54.20 36.23
CA MET A 1 -45.45 55.35 35.37
C MET A 1 -44.96 54.78 34.04
N THR A 2 -45.86 54.47 33.09
CA THR A 2 -46.35 55.36 32.01
C THR A 2 -45.22 55.71 31.02
N ALA A 3 -45.08 55.02 29.86
CA ALA A 3 -45.92 55.05 28.64
C ALA A 3 -45.69 56.34 27.81
N THR A 4 -45.70 56.39 26.46
CA THR A 4 -46.41 55.61 25.42
C THR A 4 -45.68 55.58 24.05
N ASP A 5 -45.90 54.53 23.25
CA ASP A 5 -45.86 54.52 21.76
C ASP A 5 -47.27 54.88 21.20
N PRO A 6 -47.49 55.36 19.95
CA PRO A 6 -48.00 54.43 18.90
C PRO A 6 -47.86 54.80 17.38
N THR A 7 -47.58 53.79 16.53
CA THR A 7 -48.29 53.47 15.22
C THR A 7 -48.17 54.40 13.98
N LYS A 8 -48.42 54.01 12.69
CA LYS A 8 -48.73 52.72 11.98
C LYS A 8 -48.55 52.86 10.44
N GLU A 9 -48.40 51.71 9.74
CA GLU A 9 -48.90 51.27 8.39
C GLU A 9 -49.01 52.27 7.21
N GLU A 10 -48.73 51.94 5.93
CA GLU A 10 -49.18 50.85 5.03
C GLU A 10 -48.23 50.78 3.79
N LYS A 11 -48.24 49.86 2.79
CA LYS A 11 -48.94 48.59 2.46
C LYS A 11 -48.05 47.74 1.49
N ALA A 12 -48.56 46.62 0.96
CA ALA A 12 -48.10 46.00 -0.29
C ALA A 12 -49.19 46.12 -1.40
N PRO A 13 -48.87 45.83 -2.67
CA PRO A 13 -49.40 44.58 -3.23
C PRO A 13 -48.42 43.82 -4.14
N ALA A 14 -48.85 42.64 -4.59
CA ALA A 14 -48.10 41.69 -5.43
C ALA A 14 -48.71 41.54 -6.85
N SER A 15 -48.07 40.67 -7.65
CA SER A 15 -48.64 39.82 -8.71
C SER A 15 -48.47 40.21 -10.20
N ASN A 16 -48.30 39.13 -10.98
CA ASN A 16 -48.48 38.93 -12.43
C ASN A 16 -47.44 39.56 -13.37
N GLU A 17 -46.60 38.79 -14.10
CA GLU A 17 -46.85 37.75 -15.13
C GLU A 17 -47.14 38.30 -16.53
N GLU A 18 -46.13 38.28 -17.42
CA GLU A 18 -46.38 38.11 -18.87
C GLU A 18 -45.25 37.37 -19.64
N LYS A 19 -45.25 36.04 -19.47
CA LYS A 19 -45.21 34.98 -20.51
C LYS A 19 -44.55 35.22 -21.91
N ALA A 20 -43.37 34.61 -22.08
CA ALA A 20 -42.94 33.77 -23.24
C ALA A 20 -42.80 34.43 -24.65
N PRO A 21 -42.19 33.76 -25.67
CA PRO A 21 -42.54 32.42 -26.16
C PRO A 21 -41.45 31.35 -25.98
N ALA A 22 -41.89 30.08 -25.96
CA ALA A 22 -41.01 28.92 -25.99
C ALA A 22 -40.67 28.49 -27.42
N SER A 23 -39.41 28.12 -27.67
CA SER A 23 -39.03 27.35 -28.87
C SER A 23 -39.07 25.86 -28.55
N ASN A 24 -40.07 25.17 -29.10
CA ASN A 24 -40.13 23.70 -29.08
C ASN A 24 -39.04 23.14 -29.99
N GLU A 25 -38.23 22.21 -29.49
CA GLU A 25 -37.65 21.15 -30.33
C GLU A 25 -37.94 19.79 -29.70
N GLU A 26 -38.46 18.88 -30.52
CA GLU A 26 -39.16 17.68 -30.07
C GLU A 26 -38.19 16.52 -29.79
N LYS A 27 -38.61 15.63 -28.88
CA LYS A 27 -38.11 14.25 -28.88
C LYS A 27 -38.63 13.52 -30.12
N PRO A 28 -37.79 12.92 -30.97
CA PRO A 28 -38.25 11.92 -31.94
C PRO A 28 -38.40 10.58 -31.21
N ALA A 29 -39.64 10.14 -31.02
CA ALA A 29 -39.95 8.77 -30.61
C ALA A 29 -40.75 8.07 -31.72
N LEU A 30 -40.33 6.84 -32.05
CA LEU A 30 -40.94 5.89 -32.99
C LEU A 30 -41.02 6.29 -34.48
N SER A 31 -40.25 5.56 -35.30
CA SER A 31 -40.81 4.88 -36.47
C SER A 31 -40.08 3.56 -36.68
N GLY A 32 -40.83 2.47 -36.83
CA GLY A 32 -40.28 1.13 -36.98
C GLY A 32 -39.78 0.88 -38.40
N SER A 33 -38.49 0.62 -38.56
CA SER A 33 -37.96 0.03 -39.80
C SER A 33 -37.34 -1.33 -39.48
N LYS A 34 -37.91 -2.39 -40.08
CA LYS A 34 -37.37 -3.75 -40.03
C LYS A 34 -36.00 -3.75 -40.71
N LYS A 35 -34.92 -3.60 -39.94
CA LYS A 35 -33.58 -3.99 -40.42
C LYS A 35 -33.57 -5.51 -40.57
N THR A 36 -33.64 -5.92 -41.83
CA THR A 36 -33.45 -7.29 -42.30
C THR A 36 -32.20 -7.89 -41.65
N ALA A 37 -32.33 -9.12 -41.16
CA ALA A 37 -31.22 -9.87 -40.60
C ALA A 37 -30.27 -10.31 -41.73
N GLY A 38 -29.39 -9.41 -42.15
CA GLY A 38 -28.20 -9.78 -42.91
C GLY A 38 -27.34 -10.67 -42.03
N LYS A 39 -27.17 -11.94 -42.42
CA LYS A 39 -26.22 -12.85 -41.76
C LYS A 39 -24.82 -12.24 -41.89
N ASN A 40 -24.19 -11.89 -40.77
CA ASN A 40 -22.78 -11.53 -40.76
C ASN A 40 -21.94 -12.81 -40.97
N GLU A 41 -21.70 -13.16 -42.23
CA GLU A 41 -20.89 -14.33 -42.63
C GLU A 41 -19.42 -14.25 -42.18
N THR A 42 -18.98 -13.09 -41.68
CA THR A 42 -17.64 -12.88 -41.11
C THR A 42 -17.47 -13.40 -39.68
N ALA A 43 -18.55 -13.71 -38.96
CA ALA A 43 -18.48 -14.18 -37.56
C ALA A 43 -17.82 -15.56 -37.39
N GLY A 44 -17.72 -16.35 -38.47
CA GLY A 44 -17.11 -17.69 -38.47
C GLY A 44 -15.72 -17.79 -39.08
N SER A 45 -15.13 -16.69 -39.60
CA SER A 45 -13.82 -16.77 -40.26
C SER A 45 -12.64 -16.57 -39.29
N PRO A 46 -11.47 -17.18 -39.53
CA PRO A 46 -10.27 -16.97 -38.71
C PRO A 46 -9.86 -15.48 -38.63
N ILE A 47 -10.10 -14.74 -39.71
CA ILE A 47 -9.85 -13.29 -39.78
C ILE A 47 -10.85 -12.52 -38.91
N GLY A 48 -12.13 -12.89 -38.94
CA GLY A 48 -13.14 -12.34 -38.03
C GLY A 48 -12.81 -12.61 -36.57
N TYR A 49 -12.39 -13.83 -36.24
CA TYR A 49 -11.91 -14.17 -34.89
C TYR A 49 -10.67 -13.36 -34.50
N PHE A 50 -9.68 -13.22 -35.38
CA PHE A 50 -8.47 -12.45 -35.11
C PHE A 50 -8.79 -10.97 -34.87
N LEU A 51 -9.55 -10.34 -35.78
CA LEU A 51 -9.93 -8.93 -35.65
C LEU A 51 -10.74 -8.68 -34.38
N ASN A 52 -11.74 -9.52 -34.07
CA ASN A 52 -12.63 -9.31 -32.93
C ASN A 52 -12.01 -9.66 -31.55
N ASN A 53 -10.84 -10.31 -31.54
CA ASN A 53 -10.09 -10.62 -30.31
C ASN A 53 -8.84 -9.76 -30.11
N PHE A 54 -8.18 -9.28 -31.18
CA PHE A 54 -6.86 -8.66 -31.11
C PHE A 54 -6.76 -7.26 -31.72
N VAL A 55 -7.74 -6.80 -32.52
CA VAL A 55 -7.65 -5.51 -33.25
C VAL A 55 -8.81 -4.58 -32.92
N LEU A 56 -10.04 -5.08 -32.93
CA LEU A 56 -11.22 -4.32 -32.54
C LEU A 56 -11.32 -4.27 -31.00
N PRO A 57 -11.70 -3.13 -30.41
CA PRO A 57 -11.96 -3.04 -28.98
C PRO A 57 -13.22 -3.84 -28.63
N ASN A 58 -13.03 -5.12 -28.32
CA ASN A 58 -14.06 -5.96 -27.71
C ASN A 58 -14.54 -5.24 -26.43
N PRO A 59 -15.84 -4.86 -26.32
CA PRO A 59 -16.30 -3.96 -25.27
C PRO A 59 -16.10 -4.57 -23.88
N ASP A 60 -16.28 -5.89 -23.72
CA ASP A 60 -16.07 -6.57 -22.44
C ASP A 60 -14.59 -6.62 -22.03
N ARG A 61 -13.69 -6.87 -23.00
CA ARG A 61 -12.23 -6.79 -22.75
C ARG A 61 -11.81 -5.35 -22.42
N THR A 62 -12.33 -4.37 -23.14
CA THR A 62 -12.04 -2.95 -22.93
C THR A 62 -12.50 -2.50 -21.54
N GLN A 63 -13.71 -2.89 -21.13
CA GLN A 63 -14.22 -2.65 -19.77
C GLN A 63 -13.40 -3.38 -18.69
N LEU A 64 -12.93 -4.61 -18.96
CA LEU A 64 -12.02 -5.32 -18.06
C LEU A 64 -10.68 -4.59 -17.89
N TYR A 65 -10.08 -4.11 -18.98
CA TYR A 65 -8.84 -3.31 -18.92
C TYR A 65 -9.06 -1.98 -18.19
N ILE A 66 -10.16 -1.27 -18.44
CA ILE A 66 -10.51 -0.04 -17.72
C ILE A 66 -10.63 -0.30 -16.21
N LYS A 67 -11.36 -1.35 -15.80
CA LYS A 67 -11.48 -1.75 -14.38
C LYS A 67 -10.12 -2.07 -13.78
N LYS A 68 -9.26 -2.82 -14.48
CA LYS A 68 -7.90 -3.15 -14.02
C LYS A 68 -7.00 -1.92 -13.91
N LEU A 69 -7.08 -0.97 -14.83
CA LEU A 69 -6.35 0.29 -14.78
C LEU A 69 -6.84 1.17 -13.61
N GLN A 70 -8.15 1.32 -13.43
CA GLN A 70 -8.73 2.06 -12.30
C GLN A 70 -8.34 1.46 -10.94
N ALA A 71 -8.41 0.13 -10.81
CA ALA A 71 -8.02 -0.56 -9.59
C ALA A 71 -6.50 -0.48 -9.34
N SER A 72 -5.67 -0.57 -10.40
CA SER A 72 -4.22 -0.33 -10.31
C SER A 72 -3.91 1.10 -9.85
N ASN A 73 -4.58 2.10 -10.42
CA ASN A 73 -4.44 3.50 -10.02
C ASN A 73 -4.82 3.70 -8.53
N ARG A 74 -5.88 3.04 -8.05
CA ARG A 74 -6.25 3.07 -6.63
C ARG A 74 -5.19 2.41 -5.73
N ILE A 75 -4.61 1.29 -6.14
CA ILE A 75 -3.54 0.58 -5.41
C ILE A 75 -2.23 1.39 -5.40
N LEU A 76 -1.91 2.12 -6.46
CA LEU A 76 -0.70 2.94 -6.54
C LEU A 76 -0.85 4.32 -5.90
N GLY A 77 -2.04 4.95 -6.02
CA GLY A 77 -2.28 6.33 -5.59
C GLY A 77 -2.88 6.52 -4.19
N SER A 78 -3.44 5.48 -3.56
CA SER A 78 -3.94 5.61 -2.18
C SER A 78 -2.78 5.63 -1.17
N TYR A 79 -2.79 6.61 -0.26
CA TYR A 79 -1.72 6.90 0.69
C TYR A 79 -1.11 5.65 1.37
N GLY A 80 -1.94 4.81 2.00
CA GLY A 80 -1.49 3.61 2.72
C GLY A 80 -1.01 2.46 1.83
N THR A 81 -1.44 2.41 0.57
CA THR A 81 -0.96 1.39 -0.39
C THR A 81 0.26 1.87 -1.18
N ASN A 82 0.39 3.18 -1.40
CA ASN A 82 1.57 3.81 -1.98
C ASN A 82 2.83 3.53 -1.16
N ASP A 83 2.83 3.80 0.16
CA ASP A 83 4.00 3.50 1.00
C ASP A 83 4.36 2.01 0.98
N SER A 84 3.39 1.10 1.03
CA SER A 84 3.66 -0.34 0.98
C SER A 84 4.29 -0.78 -0.35
N ASN A 85 3.85 -0.21 -1.48
CA ASN A 85 4.45 -0.48 -2.80
C ASN A 85 5.86 0.11 -2.90
N LEU A 86 6.05 1.37 -2.44
CA LEU A 86 7.38 1.99 -2.38
C LEU A 86 8.32 1.24 -1.43
N ALA A 87 7.82 0.71 -0.30
CA ALA A 87 8.60 -0.10 0.63
C ALA A 87 9.12 -1.37 -0.04
N PHE A 88 8.26 -2.06 -0.81
CA PHE A 88 8.65 -3.26 -1.53
C PHE A 88 9.74 -2.98 -2.57
N VAL A 89 9.59 -1.91 -3.37
CA VAL A 89 10.59 -1.51 -4.36
C VAL A 89 11.89 -1.04 -3.67
N GLY A 90 11.80 -0.17 -2.66
CA GLY A 90 12.94 0.40 -1.95
C GLY A 90 13.80 -0.65 -1.23
N TYR A 91 13.19 -1.49 -0.38
CA TYR A 91 13.90 -2.56 0.32
C TYR A 91 14.33 -3.67 -0.65
N GLY A 92 13.55 -3.96 -1.70
CA GLY A 92 13.94 -4.88 -2.77
C GLY A 92 15.19 -4.41 -3.52
N LEU A 93 15.33 -3.11 -3.78
CA LEU A 93 16.52 -2.51 -4.37
C LEU A 93 17.73 -2.50 -3.42
N LEU A 94 17.52 -2.32 -2.10
CA LEU A 94 18.58 -2.45 -1.09
C LEU A 94 19.12 -3.87 -1.07
N PHE A 95 18.22 -4.85 -0.98
CA PHE A 95 18.53 -6.28 -1.02
C PHE A 95 19.27 -6.67 -2.32
N LEU A 96 18.81 -6.16 -3.46
CA LEU A 96 19.45 -6.37 -4.76
C LEU A 96 20.85 -5.74 -4.81
N SER A 97 21.02 -4.51 -4.34
CA SER A 97 22.32 -3.82 -4.30
C SER A 97 23.37 -4.60 -3.50
N GLU A 98 23.03 -5.06 -2.30
CA GLU A 98 23.94 -5.88 -1.49
C GLU A 98 24.15 -7.28 -2.08
N SER A 99 23.12 -7.90 -2.67
CA SER A 99 23.28 -9.18 -3.36
C SER A 99 24.23 -9.09 -4.57
N LEU A 100 24.15 -7.99 -5.35
CA LEU A 100 25.06 -7.69 -6.45
C LEU A 100 26.49 -7.41 -5.96
N LYS A 101 26.65 -6.79 -4.79
CA LYS A 101 27.95 -6.54 -4.15
C LYS A 101 28.60 -7.82 -3.63
N HIS A 102 27.84 -8.73 -3.02
CA HIS A 102 28.32 -10.06 -2.65
C HIS A 102 28.73 -10.87 -3.90
N LEU A 103 27.92 -10.84 -4.96
CA LEU A 103 28.22 -11.49 -6.24
C LEU A 103 29.50 -10.91 -6.88
N SER A 104 29.62 -9.58 -6.90
CA SER A 104 30.79 -8.84 -7.37
C SER A 104 32.08 -9.23 -6.63
N GLY A 105 32.03 -9.28 -5.30
CA GLY A 105 33.15 -9.71 -4.46
C GLY A 105 33.56 -11.16 -4.72
N ALA A 106 32.59 -12.08 -4.81
CA ALA A 106 32.84 -13.49 -5.11
C ALA A 106 33.47 -13.69 -6.50
N LEU A 107 33.00 -12.95 -7.52
CA LEU A 107 33.58 -12.94 -8.86
C LEU A 107 35.02 -12.42 -8.88
N SER A 108 35.31 -11.39 -8.09
CA SER A 108 36.64 -10.76 -8.04
C SER A 108 37.66 -11.60 -7.25
N ALA A 109 37.22 -12.26 -6.17
CA ALA A 109 38.06 -13.13 -5.34
C ALA A 109 38.41 -14.47 -6.01
N GLY A 110 37.62 -14.91 -7.01
CA GLY A 110 37.80 -16.21 -7.66
C GLY A 110 39.05 -16.39 -8.53
N GLY A 111 39.83 -15.31 -8.78
CA GLY A 111 41.10 -15.32 -9.53
C GLY A 111 40.98 -15.64 -11.04
N LYS A 112 39.89 -16.26 -11.44
CA LYS A 112 39.43 -16.42 -12.82
C LYS A 112 38.12 -15.66 -12.90
N ALA A 113 37.99 -14.76 -13.89
CA ALA A 113 36.69 -14.23 -14.27
C ALA A 113 35.85 -15.38 -14.86
N THR A 114 35.26 -16.20 -13.98
CA THR A 114 34.35 -17.26 -14.39
C THR A 114 33.16 -16.55 -15.01
N ASN A 115 33.04 -16.63 -16.34
CA ASN A 115 31.87 -16.15 -17.06
C ASN A 115 30.64 -16.87 -16.50
N LEU A 116 29.99 -16.29 -15.49
CA LEU A 116 28.75 -16.83 -14.93
C LEU A 116 27.70 -16.90 -16.02
N LEU A 117 27.72 -15.97 -16.97
CA LEU A 117 26.97 -16.03 -18.23
C LEU A 117 27.16 -17.37 -18.98
N ALA A 118 28.39 -17.86 -19.13
CA ALA A 118 28.69 -19.12 -19.82
C ALA A 118 28.24 -20.37 -19.04
N ARG A 119 28.07 -20.24 -17.71
CA ARG A 119 27.61 -21.32 -16.81
C ARG A 119 26.14 -21.16 -16.40
N ALA A 120 25.49 -20.06 -16.76
CA ALA A 120 24.09 -19.78 -16.50
C ALA A 120 23.20 -20.61 -17.44
N PRO A 121 21.99 -21.04 -16.99
CA PRO A 121 21.00 -21.67 -17.86
C PRO A 121 20.66 -20.81 -19.09
N PRO A 122 20.24 -21.41 -20.22
CA PRO A 122 19.90 -20.68 -21.45
C PRO A 122 18.94 -19.51 -21.21
N LEU A 123 17.90 -19.73 -20.40
CA LEU A 123 16.90 -18.71 -19.99
C LEU A 123 17.50 -17.43 -19.38
N LEU A 124 18.63 -17.51 -18.66
CA LEU A 124 19.31 -16.35 -18.09
C LEU A 124 20.29 -15.70 -19.09
N ARG A 125 20.75 -16.46 -20.08
CA ARG A 125 21.74 -16.07 -21.07
C ARG A 125 21.11 -15.38 -22.28
N GLU A 126 19.92 -15.82 -22.68
CA GLU A 126 19.11 -15.29 -23.77
C GLU A 126 18.42 -13.96 -23.40
N ASN A 127 18.19 -13.70 -22.12
CA ASN A 127 17.64 -12.43 -21.66
C ASN A 127 18.76 -11.35 -21.59
N PRO A 128 18.71 -10.29 -22.42
CA PRO A 128 19.80 -9.32 -22.52
C PRO A 128 20.00 -8.49 -21.24
N LEU A 129 18.95 -8.31 -20.42
CA LEU A 129 19.06 -7.62 -19.14
C LEU A 129 19.77 -8.49 -18.11
N LEU A 130 19.36 -9.76 -17.97
CA LEU A 130 19.99 -10.71 -17.04
C LEU A 130 21.43 -11.02 -17.46
N ALA A 131 21.70 -11.15 -18.75
CA ALA A 131 23.05 -11.28 -19.29
C ALA A 131 23.94 -10.08 -18.92
N ARG A 132 23.43 -8.84 -19.05
CA ARG A 132 24.14 -7.61 -18.66
C ARG A 132 24.38 -7.52 -17.15
N VAL A 133 23.41 -7.94 -16.32
CA VAL A 133 23.56 -8.03 -14.85
C VAL A 133 24.67 -9.02 -14.49
N LEU A 134 24.70 -10.19 -15.13
CA LEU A 134 25.71 -11.23 -14.88
C LEU A 134 27.11 -10.86 -15.41
N ALA A 135 27.19 -10.05 -16.48
CA ALA A 135 28.45 -9.62 -17.06
C ALA A 135 29.11 -8.44 -16.33
N ALA A 136 28.32 -7.52 -15.75
CA ALA A 136 28.84 -6.32 -15.08
C ALA A 136 28.02 -5.91 -13.84
N PRO A 137 27.92 -6.77 -12.80
CA PRO A 137 27.08 -6.49 -11.62
C PRO A 137 27.51 -5.21 -10.90
N GLN A 138 28.81 -4.90 -10.87
CA GLN A 138 29.37 -3.67 -10.28
C GLN A 138 28.69 -2.38 -10.77
N GLY A 139 28.35 -2.30 -12.07
CA GLY A 139 27.73 -1.11 -12.66
C GLY A 139 26.31 -0.82 -12.18
N LEU A 140 25.67 -1.78 -11.49
CA LEU A 140 24.29 -1.67 -11.00
C LEU A 140 24.21 -1.48 -9.46
N ILE A 141 25.28 -1.76 -8.70
CA ILE A 141 25.29 -1.64 -7.24
C ILE A 141 24.96 -0.22 -6.77
N ALA A 142 25.66 0.78 -7.32
CA ALA A 142 25.48 2.17 -6.91
C ALA A 142 24.15 2.78 -7.39
N PRO A 143 23.71 2.61 -8.66
CA PRO A 143 22.39 3.09 -9.10
C PRO A 143 21.21 2.47 -8.32
N THR A 144 21.25 1.16 -8.05
CA THR A 144 20.18 0.50 -7.27
C THR A 144 20.14 1.00 -5.82
N ARG A 145 21.29 1.23 -5.19
CA ARG A 145 21.36 1.86 -3.85
C ARG A 145 20.85 3.29 -3.86
N ALA A 146 21.26 4.10 -4.83
CA ALA A 146 20.83 5.50 -4.93
C ALA A 146 19.30 5.60 -5.05
N LEU A 147 18.69 4.75 -5.88
CA LEU A 147 17.24 4.69 -6.01
C LEU A 147 16.55 4.16 -4.74
N SER A 148 17.14 3.15 -4.07
CA SER A 148 16.64 2.69 -2.76
C SER A 148 16.62 3.80 -1.72
N ASN A 149 17.71 4.58 -1.61
CA ASN A 149 17.83 5.69 -0.67
C ASN A 149 16.82 6.80 -0.99
N LEU A 150 16.67 7.19 -2.27
CA LEU A 150 15.68 8.17 -2.71
C LEU A 150 14.24 7.73 -2.40
N ILE A 151 13.92 6.45 -2.64
CA ILE A 151 12.60 5.90 -2.27
C ILE A 151 12.41 5.91 -0.76
N SER A 152 13.45 5.61 0.03
CA SER A 152 13.37 5.67 1.50
C SER A 152 13.01 7.09 1.96
N ASP A 153 13.70 8.11 1.46
CA ASP A 153 13.47 9.52 1.78
C ASP A 153 12.04 9.97 1.40
N ILE A 154 11.60 9.70 0.16
CA ILE A 154 10.23 9.96 -0.31
C ILE A 154 9.19 9.30 0.60
N ARG A 155 9.44 8.08 1.07
CA ARG A 155 8.52 7.39 1.98
C ARG A 155 8.42 8.08 3.34
N ILE A 156 9.53 8.57 3.89
CA ILE A 156 9.48 9.32 5.16
C ILE A 156 8.76 10.65 4.95
N PHE A 157 9.06 11.38 3.88
CA PHE A 157 8.36 12.60 3.51
C PHE A 157 6.84 12.37 3.41
N ASN A 158 6.42 11.31 2.72
CA ASN A 158 5.01 10.96 2.61
C ASN A 158 4.39 10.62 3.98
N ARG A 159 5.12 9.92 4.87
CA ARG A 159 4.66 9.60 6.24
C ARG A 159 4.40 10.80 7.14
N MET A 160 4.85 12.00 6.78
CA MET A 160 4.53 13.24 7.51
C MET A 160 3.03 13.41 7.79
N TRP A 161 2.16 12.98 6.86
CA TRP A 161 0.69 13.06 7.00
C TRP A 161 0.07 11.90 7.81
N GLY A 162 0.88 10.99 8.37
CA GLY A 162 0.46 9.78 9.06
C GLY A 162 -0.40 10.01 10.30
N LEU A 163 -0.32 11.21 10.91
CA LEU A 163 -1.21 11.59 12.02
C LEU A 163 -2.68 11.59 11.63
N VAL A 164 -3.04 11.87 10.36
CA VAL A 164 -4.45 11.87 9.91
C VAL A 164 -5.06 10.46 9.95
N PRO A 165 -4.51 9.43 9.24
CA PRO A 165 -5.05 8.08 9.33
C PRO A 165 -4.90 7.46 10.74
N LEU A 166 -3.87 7.83 11.50
CA LEU A 166 -3.75 7.39 12.91
C LEU A 166 -4.85 7.99 13.81
N SER A 167 -5.25 9.24 13.57
CA SER A 167 -6.37 9.87 14.29
C SER A 167 -7.71 9.26 13.91
N VAL A 168 -7.93 8.92 12.63
CA VAL A 168 -9.10 8.15 12.18
C VAL A 168 -9.16 6.80 12.88
N TRP A 169 -8.05 6.05 12.88
CA TRP A 169 -7.97 4.77 13.58
C TRP A 169 -8.22 4.88 15.09
N ALA A 170 -7.74 5.95 15.74
CA ALA A 170 -8.02 6.22 17.15
C ALA A 170 -9.52 6.42 17.42
N VAL A 171 -10.22 7.17 16.55
CA VAL A 171 -11.67 7.38 16.62
C VAL A 171 -12.44 6.09 16.35
N ASP A 172 -12.03 5.31 15.34
CA ASP A 172 -12.66 4.02 15.01
C ASP A 172 -12.56 3.03 16.18
N VAL A 173 -11.39 2.92 16.80
CA VAL A 173 -11.15 2.05 17.97
C VAL A 173 -11.89 2.55 19.22
N TRP A 174 -12.15 3.86 19.34
CA TRP A 174 -12.97 4.41 20.41
C TRP A 174 -14.47 4.11 20.19
N ALA A 175 -14.96 4.27 18.96
CA ALA A 175 -16.35 4.01 18.59
C ALA A 175 -16.70 2.51 18.59
N GLN A 176 -15.75 1.66 18.20
CA GLN A 176 -15.92 0.21 18.07
C GLN A 176 -14.76 -0.54 18.76
N PRO A 177 -14.70 -0.53 20.10
CA PRO A 177 -13.61 -1.16 20.83
C PRO A 177 -13.66 -2.70 20.74
N PRO A 178 -12.52 -3.40 20.63
CA PRO A 178 -12.49 -4.86 20.59
C PRO A 178 -13.22 -5.52 21.76
N GLU A 179 -14.02 -6.55 21.49
CA GLU A 179 -14.80 -7.26 22.51
C GLU A 179 -13.91 -7.83 23.62
N ASP A 180 -12.86 -8.56 23.26
CA ASP A 180 -11.92 -9.15 24.22
C ASP A 180 -11.13 -8.06 24.97
N PRO A 181 -11.14 -8.04 26.32
CA PRO A 181 -10.53 -6.96 27.09
C PRO A 181 -9.00 -6.94 27.02
N VAL A 182 -8.34 -8.06 26.67
CA VAL A 182 -6.88 -8.07 26.46
C VAL A 182 -6.56 -7.45 25.11
N VAL A 183 -7.25 -7.87 24.04
CA VAL A 183 -7.14 -7.24 22.71
C VAL A 183 -7.44 -5.73 22.78
N ARG A 184 -8.48 -5.32 23.51
CA ARG A 184 -8.85 -3.90 23.69
C ARG A 184 -7.71 -3.07 24.31
N ARG A 185 -7.10 -3.56 25.39
CA ARG A 185 -5.95 -2.90 26.04
C ARG A 185 -4.74 -2.83 25.12
N ILE A 186 -4.47 -3.92 24.38
CA ILE A 186 -3.41 -3.97 23.38
C ILE A 186 -3.62 -2.87 22.33
N VAL A 187 -4.80 -2.83 21.70
CA VAL A 187 -5.09 -1.87 20.61
C VAL A 187 -5.07 -0.42 21.11
N TYR A 188 -5.64 -0.10 22.29
CA TYR A 188 -5.51 1.25 22.87
C TYR A 188 -4.04 1.64 23.10
N THR A 189 -3.21 0.71 23.60
CA THR A 189 -1.77 0.97 23.80
C THR A 189 -1.04 1.17 22.47
N GLN A 190 -1.40 0.39 21.43
CA GLN A 190 -0.87 0.57 20.08
C GLN A 190 -1.28 1.93 19.48
N VAL A 191 -2.52 2.39 19.68
CA VAL A 191 -2.98 3.73 19.23
C VAL A 191 -2.13 4.83 19.88
N VAL A 192 -1.98 4.81 21.21
CA VAL A 192 -1.15 5.81 21.93
C VAL A 192 0.31 5.76 21.47
N ALA A 193 0.88 4.57 21.31
CA ALA A 193 2.25 4.41 20.83
C ALA A 193 2.45 5.03 19.43
N ASN A 194 1.50 4.84 18.51
CA ASN A 194 1.60 5.40 17.15
C ASN A 194 1.34 6.92 17.10
N LEU A 195 0.43 7.44 17.92
CA LEU A 195 0.18 8.89 18.03
C LEU A 195 1.39 9.64 18.63
N LEU A 196 2.18 8.99 19.49
CA LEU A 196 3.45 9.52 19.99
C LEU A 196 4.61 9.28 19.02
N TYR A 197 4.58 8.18 18.25
CA TYR A 197 5.60 7.84 17.24
C TYR A 197 5.69 8.90 16.14
N GLN A 198 4.57 9.24 15.51
CA GLN A 198 4.57 10.02 14.28
C GLN A 198 5.13 11.45 14.46
N PRO A 199 4.83 12.20 15.54
CA PRO A 199 5.46 13.50 15.79
C PRO A 199 6.98 13.42 15.97
N LEU A 200 7.49 12.37 16.62
CA LEU A 200 8.94 12.18 16.82
C LEU A 200 9.64 11.88 15.49
N GLU A 201 9.08 11.00 14.65
CA GLU A 201 9.57 10.75 13.28
C GLU A 201 9.55 12.05 12.45
N ASN A 202 8.44 12.78 12.48
CA ASN A 202 8.26 14.01 11.70
C ASN A 202 9.30 15.08 12.08
N VAL A 203 9.56 15.30 13.37
CA VAL A 203 10.59 16.26 13.83
C VAL A 203 11.99 15.77 13.49
N ALA A 204 12.29 14.47 13.66
CA ALA A 204 13.59 13.90 13.32
C ALA A 204 13.92 14.01 11.82
N TYR A 205 12.90 13.84 10.97
CA TYR A 205 13.00 13.98 9.52
C TYR A 205 13.15 15.44 9.07
N LEU A 206 12.35 16.36 9.61
CA LEU A 206 12.50 17.79 9.30
C LEU A 206 13.86 18.35 9.77
N ALA A 207 14.36 17.88 10.91
CA ALA A 207 15.70 18.20 11.38
C ALA A 207 16.80 17.63 10.46
N MET A 208 16.62 16.41 9.91
CA MET A 208 17.54 15.78 8.96
C MET A 208 17.78 16.63 7.72
N HIS A 209 16.73 17.30 7.24
CA HIS A 209 16.75 18.19 6.08
C HIS A 209 17.00 19.66 6.45
N GLY A 210 17.41 19.96 7.69
CA GLY A 210 17.75 21.32 8.13
C GLY A 210 16.56 22.29 8.28
N VAL A 211 15.32 21.79 8.21
CA VAL A 211 14.10 22.59 8.32
C VAL A 211 13.83 23.02 9.77
N LEU A 212 14.26 22.21 10.74
CA LEU A 212 14.15 22.51 12.17
C LEU A 212 15.55 22.57 12.83
N PRO A 213 15.82 23.55 13.71
CA PRO A 213 17.12 23.73 14.36
C PRO A 213 17.32 22.76 15.54
N VAL A 214 17.32 21.46 15.27
CA VAL A 214 17.57 20.40 16.26
C VAL A 214 18.99 19.89 16.11
N SER A 215 19.76 19.86 17.20
CA SER A 215 21.12 19.31 17.20
C SER A 215 21.14 17.83 16.83
N GLY A 216 22.18 17.36 16.11
CA GLY A 216 22.29 15.96 15.66
C GLY A 216 22.09 14.91 16.76
N SER A 217 22.62 15.10 17.97
CA SER A 217 22.39 14.17 19.09
C SER A 217 20.91 14.05 19.49
N ASN A 218 20.17 15.16 19.47
CA ASN A 218 18.73 15.15 19.77
C ASN A 218 17.93 14.59 18.60
N GLN A 219 18.32 14.87 17.35
CA GLN A 219 17.75 14.24 16.17
C GLN A 219 17.89 12.71 16.21
N THR A 220 19.06 12.17 16.54
CA THR A 220 19.29 10.73 16.72
C THR A 220 18.41 10.14 17.83
N LYS A 221 18.24 10.85 18.96
CA LYS A 221 17.32 10.41 20.02
C LYS A 221 15.86 10.37 19.55
N LEU A 222 15.41 11.33 18.76
CA LEU A 222 14.04 11.33 18.21
C LEU A 222 13.80 10.11 17.30
N TRP A 223 14.77 9.77 16.45
CA TRP A 223 14.74 8.54 15.64
C TRP A 223 14.69 7.26 16.50
N ILE A 224 15.50 7.18 17.54
CA ILE A 224 15.53 5.99 18.43
C ILE A 224 14.24 5.87 19.24
N TYR A 225 13.72 6.98 19.78
CA TYR A 225 12.49 6.97 20.57
C TYR A 225 11.24 6.70 19.73
N SER A 226 11.19 7.15 18.47
CA SER A 226 10.15 6.67 17.54
C SER A 226 10.32 5.15 17.32
N CYS A 227 11.53 4.66 17.05
CA CYS A 227 11.76 3.22 16.89
C CYS A 227 11.38 2.36 18.11
N TYR A 228 11.53 2.87 19.35
CA TYR A 228 11.02 2.20 20.56
C TYR A 228 9.49 2.10 20.57
N LEU A 229 8.77 3.15 20.18
CA LEU A 229 7.30 3.15 20.11
C LEU A 229 6.79 2.22 18.99
N TRP A 230 7.54 2.12 17.89
CA TRP A 230 7.26 1.15 16.84
C TRP A 230 7.55 -0.30 17.29
N ALA A 231 8.67 -0.54 17.99
CA ALA A 231 8.97 -1.84 18.58
C ALA A 231 7.86 -2.28 19.56
N LEU A 232 7.38 -1.37 20.41
CA LEU A 232 6.23 -1.60 21.29
C LEU A 232 4.99 -1.99 20.49
N HIS A 233 4.67 -1.28 19.40
CA HIS A 233 3.54 -1.62 18.54
C HIS A 233 3.65 -3.04 17.96
N VAL A 234 4.83 -3.44 17.45
CA VAL A 234 5.06 -4.77 16.84
C VAL A 234 4.97 -5.90 17.88
N VAL A 235 5.54 -5.71 19.08
CA VAL A 235 5.44 -6.69 20.19
C VAL A 235 3.99 -6.85 20.64
N LEU A 236 3.25 -5.73 20.74
CA LEU A 236 1.82 -5.73 21.03
C LEU A 236 1.00 -6.43 19.94
N ASP A 237 1.37 -6.29 18.67
CA ASP A 237 0.69 -6.95 17.54
C ASP A 237 0.89 -8.48 17.58
N LEU A 238 2.12 -8.94 17.85
CA LEU A 238 2.43 -10.35 18.06
C LEU A 238 1.65 -10.93 19.26
N TRP A 239 1.48 -10.16 20.33
CA TRP A 239 0.64 -10.56 21.46
C TRP A 239 -0.84 -10.61 21.08
N ARG A 240 -1.34 -9.67 20.26
CA ARG A 240 -2.71 -9.70 19.72
C ARG A 240 -2.96 -10.97 18.91
N LEU A 241 -2.07 -11.27 17.96
CA LEU A 241 -2.15 -12.48 17.12
C LEU A 241 -2.13 -13.77 17.95
N TYR A 242 -1.31 -13.82 19.00
CA TYR A 242 -1.31 -14.93 19.96
C TYR A 242 -2.66 -15.03 20.71
N ARG A 243 -3.21 -13.89 21.18
CA ARG A 243 -4.50 -13.85 21.88
C ARG A 243 -5.65 -14.32 20.99
N GLU A 244 -5.71 -13.84 19.75
CA GLU A 244 -6.67 -14.27 18.73
C GLU A 244 -6.64 -15.79 18.51
N ARG A 245 -5.44 -16.36 18.33
CA ARG A 245 -5.24 -17.82 18.20
C ARG A 245 -5.76 -18.60 19.42
N VAL A 246 -5.50 -18.10 20.64
CA VAL A 246 -6.00 -18.71 21.88
C VAL A 246 -7.53 -18.62 21.98
N LEU A 247 -8.15 -17.52 21.54
CA LEU A 247 -9.61 -17.38 21.54
C LEU A 247 -10.27 -18.36 20.56
N ILE A 248 -9.75 -18.48 19.34
CA ILE A 248 -10.23 -19.45 18.35
C ILE A 248 -10.08 -20.89 18.85
N GLN A 249 -8.94 -21.24 19.47
CA GLN A 249 -8.76 -22.56 20.09
C GLN A 249 -9.77 -22.84 21.21
N ARG A 250 -10.11 -21.83 22.03
CA ARG A 250 -11.14 -21.95 23.08
C ARG A 250 -12.53 -22.15 22.49
N LYS A 251 -12.93 -21.34 21.50
CA LYS A 251 -14.21 -21.49 20.76
C LYS A 251 -14.31 -22.89 20.15
N ASN A 252 -13.28 -23.36 19.45
CA ASN A 252 -13.26 -24.69 18.83
C ASN A 252 -13.35 -25.83 19.85
N LYS A 253 -12.78 -25.67 21.05
CA LYS A 253 -12.90 -26.64 22.13
C LYS A 253 -14.33 -26.69 22.69
N LEU A 254 -15.01 -25.55 22.77
CA LEU A 254 -16.41 -25.43 23.21
C LEU A 254 -17.39 -25.95 22.15
N ALA A 255 -17.09 -25.78 20.86
CA ALA A 255 -17.88 -26.29 19.74
C ALA A 255 -17.85 -27.83 19.60
N GLY A 256 -16.86 -28.49 20.22
CA GLY A 256 -16.74 -29.95 20.24
C GLY A 256 -16.43 -30.58 18.87
N GLU A 257 -16.88 -31.82 18.67
CA GLU A 257 -16.66 -32.56 17.42
C GLU A 257 -17.69 -32.27 16.34
N LYS A 258 -18.91 -31.86 16.72
CA LYS A 258 -20.04 -31.61 15.81
C LYS A 258 -20.20 -30.13 15.41
N GLY A 259 -19.57 -29.21 16.13
CA GLY A 259 -19.62 -27.78 15.81
C GLY A 259 -18.62 -27.39 14.72
N GLU A 260 -18.95 -26.34 13.97
CA GLU A 260 -18.05 -25.77 12.97
C GLU A 260 -16.80 -25.18 13.64
N LYS A 261 -15.61 -25.60 13.16
CA LYS A 261 -14.33 -25.18 13.72
C LYS A 261 -13.82 -23.95 12.97
N GLU A 262 -13.84 -22.81 13.66
CA GLU A 262 -13.24 -21.55 13.22
C GLU A 262 -11.73 -21.76 12.98
N LYS A 263 -11.24 -21.34 11.81
CA LYS A 263 -9.83 -21.47 11.43
C LYS A 263 -9.18 -20.10 11.38
N LEU A 264 -7.89 -20.05 11.68
CA LEU A 264 -7.07 -18.88 11.36
C LEU A 264 -7.14 -18.65 9.84
N ASP A 265 -7.54 -17.45 9.46
CA ASP A 265 -7.66 -17.05 8.07
C ASP A 265 -6.28 -16.73 7.46
N PHE A 266 -6.26 -16.34 6.19
CA PHE A 266 -5.01 -15.94 5.54
C PHE A 266 -4.43 -14.64 6.14
N SER A 267 -5.26 -13.71 6.61
CA SER A 267 -4.77 -12.42 7.13
C SER A 267 -3.98 -12.60 8.43
N TRP A 268 -4.35 -13.54 9.31
CA TRP A 268 -3.58 -13.85 10.51
C TRP A 268 -2.13 -14.25 10.19
N TYR A 269 -1.92 -15.14 9.22
CA TYR A 269 -0.57 -15.54 8.80
C TYR A 269 0.18 -14.39 8.11
N GLN A 270 -0.52 -13.56 7.34
CA GLN A 270 0.05 -12.37 6.71
C GLN A 270 0.57 -11.39 7.78
N TYR A 271 -0.23 -11.06 8.80
CA TYR A 271 0.19 -10.21 9.91
C TYR A 271 1.33 -10.84 10.73
N LEU A 272 1.34 -12.16 10.91
CA LEU A 272 2.47 -12.85 11.55
C LEU A 272 3.77 -12.65 10.76
N VAL A 273 3.77 -12.86 9.43
CA VAL A 273 4.96 -12.66 8.59
C VAL A 273 5.44 -11.20 8.60
N ILE A 274 4.50 -10.24 8.54
CA ILE A 274 4.80 -8.80 8.62
C ILE A 274 5.50 -8.48 9.93
N ASN A 275 4.93 -8.88 11.07
CA ASN A 275 5.49 -8.56 12.39
C ASN A 275 6.79 -9.31 12.69
N LEU A 276 6.94 -10.57 12.27
CA LEU A 276 8.21 -11.30 12.40
C LEU A 276 9.33 -10.71 11.53
N SER A 277 8.98 -10.08 10.40
CA SER A 277 9.93 -9.33 9.58
C SER A 277 10.29 -7.98 10.21
N TYR A 278 9.31 -7.27 10.79
CA TYR A 278 9.55 -5.97 11.43
C TYR A 278 10.22 -6.06 12.79
N LEU A 279 9.99 -7.09 13.61
CA LEU A 279 10.56 -7.21 14.95
C LEU A 279 12.10 -6.98 15.00
N PRO A 280 12.94 -7.72 14.22
CA PRO A 280 14.38 -7.44 14.17
C PRO A 280 14.74 -6.07 13.59
N LEU A 281 13.92 -5.53 12.67
CA LEU A 281 14.13 -4.19 12.10
C LEU A 281 13.87 -3.07 13.13
N THR A 282 12.84 -3.20 13.97
CA THR A 282 12.56 -2.24 15.04
C THR A 282 13.71 -2.20 16.05
N VAL A 283 14.31 -3.35 16.38
CA VAL A 283 15.51 -3.45 17.22
C VAL A 283 16.73 -2.81 16.53
N HIS A 284 16.90 -3.03 15.21
CA HIS A 284 17.98 -2.42 14.44
C HIS A 284 17.94 -0.89 14.49
N TRP A 285 16.83 -0.25 14.14
CA TRP A 285 16.73 1.22 14.15
C TRP A 285 16.58 1.83 15.56
N SER A 286 16.36 1.01 16.58
CA SER A 286 16.43 1.38 18.01
C SER A 286 17.86 1.55 18.54
N LEU A 287 18.89 1.36 17.71
CA LEU A 287 20.31 1.44 18.08
C LEU A 287 21.05 2.41 17.14
N GLU A 288 21.88 3.31 17.68
CA GLU A 288 22.58 4.34 16.90
C GLU A 288 23.40 3.81 15.71
N LYS A 289 23.95 2.59 15.83
CA LYS A 289 24.77 1.93 14.79
C LYS A 289 24.03 0.81 14.04
N GLY A 290 22.81 0.47 14.45
CA GLY A 290 22.15 -0.76 14.05
C GLY A 290 22.83 -2.05 14.54
N CYS A 291 22.15 -3.18 14.34
CA CYS A 291 22.64 -4.53 14.67
C CYS A 291 22.53 -5.53 13.50
N LEU A 292 22.13 -5.06 12.31
CA LEU A 292 21.91 -5.86 11.10
C LEU A 292 22.68 -5.22 9.95
N ASN A 293 23.07 -6.01 8.96
CA ASN A 293 23.62 -5.48 7.73
C ASN A 293 22.50 -5.08 6.74
N ASP A 294 22.83 -4.20 5.79
CA ASP A 294 21.94 -3.72 4.72
C ASP A 294 21.22 -4.84 3.96
N TRP A 295 21.88 -6.00 3.76
CA TRP A 295 21.29 -7.14 3.05
C TRP A 295 20.12 -7.73 3.84
N THR A 296 20.30 -7.95 5.14
CA THR A 296 19.24 -8.41 6.05
C THR A 296 18.15 -7.36 6.22
N VAL A 297 18.50 -6.07 6.29
CA VAL A 297 17.51 -4.97 6.32
C VAL A 297 16.64 -4.97 5.06
N GLY A 298 17.26 -5.07 3.88
CA GLY A 298 16.57 -5.18 2.60
C GLY A 298 15.68 -6.41 2.51
N LEU A 299 16.16 -7.59 2.91
CA LEU A 299 15.39 -8.84 2.89
C LEU A 299 14.13 -8.75 3.76
N LEU A 300 14.28 -8.33 5.02
CA LEU A 300 13.18 -8.25 5.98
C LEU A 300 12.17 -7.18 5.58
N GLY A 301 12.66 -5.99 5.18
CA GLY A 301 11.80 -4.90 4.74
C GLY A 301 11.02 -5.25 3.47
N ALA A 302 11.65 -5.92 2.50
CA ALA A 302 10.99 -6.39 1.29
C ALA A 302 9.97 -7.50 1.60
N THR A 303 10.26 -8.40 2.55
CA THR A 303 9.34 -9.47 2.97
C THR A 303 8.09 -8.90 3.64
N ALA A 304 8.24 -7.95 4.58
CA ALA A 304 7.12 -7.28 5.22
C ALA A 304 6.25 -6.51 4.21
N ALA A 305 6.90 -5.78 3.30
CA ALA A 305 6.20 -5.02 2.26
C ALA A 305 5.49 -5.93 1.24
N ALA A 306 6.13 -7.01 0.80
CA ALA A 306 5.54 -8.03 -0.08
C ALA A 306 4.28 -8.65 0.55
N ALA A 307 4.36 -9.07 1.81
CA ALA A 307 3.23 -9.59 2.56
C ALA A 307 2.10 -8.54 2.69
N SER A 308 2.45 -7.27 2.87
CA SER A 308 1.49 -6.15 2.96
C SER A 308 0.76 -5.86 1.64
N ILE A 309 1.43 -5.95 0.49
CA ILE A 309 0.80 -5.66 -0.81
C ILE A 309 0.14 -6.88 -1.47
N TYR A 310 0.56 -8.10 -1.12
CA TYR A 310 0.15 -9.34 -1.79
C TYR A 310 -1.38 -9.53 -1.94
N PRO A 311 -2.24 -9.36 -0.92
CA PRO A 311 -3.67 -9.59 -1.07
C PRO A 311 -4.32 -8.63 -2.08
N ARG A 312 -3.83 -7.39 -2.13
CA ARG A 312 -4.37 -6.31 -2.97
C ARG A 312 -4.09 -6.61 -4.45
N TRP A 313 -2.84 -6.95 -4.78
CA TRP A 313 -2.45 -7.36 -6.13
C TRP A 313 -3.04 -8.72 -6.53
N LYS A 314 -3.13 -9.69 -5.61
CA LYS A 314 -3.80 -10.99 -5.86
C LYS A 314 -5.26 -10.82 -6.25
N ASN A 315 -5.98 -9.92 -5.57
CA ASN A 315 -7.39 -9.66 -5.86
C ASN A 315 -7.58 -8.93 -7.20
N LEU A 316 -6.66 -8.06 -7.59
CA LEU A 316 -6.63 -7.43 -8.92
C LEU A 316 -6.43 -8.47 -10.04
N LEU A 317 -5.52 -9.42 -9.86
CA LEU A 317 -5.19 -10.44 -10.86
C LEU A 317 -6.27 -11.52 -11.02
N LYS A 318 -7.21 -11.62 -10.08
CA LYS A 318 -8.36 -12.55 -10.12
C LYS A 318 -9.61 -11.98 -10.81
N GLN A 319 -9.61 -10.69 -11.14
CA GLN A 319 -10.68 -10.03 -11.91
C GLN A 319 -10.49 -10.28 -13.41
#